data_AF-A0A3B9W9F3-F1
#
_entry.id   AF-A0A3B9W9F3-F1
#
_cell.length_a   1.000
_cell.length_b   1.000
_cell.length_c   1.000
_cell.angle_alpha   90.00
_cell.angle_beta   90.00
_cell.angle_gamma   90.00
#
_symmetry.space_group_name_H-M   'P 1'
#
loop_
_entity.id
_entity.type
_entity.pdbx_description
1 polymer ?
#
loop_
_entity_poly.entity_id
_entity_poly.type
_entity_poly.pdbx_seq_one_letter_code
_entity_poly.pdbx_strand_id
1 'polypeptide(L)'
;MSSSVWAASLTVEMYKTAPVGQQGASIGTIVAVDTEYGLLFIPHLHSLTPGIHGFHLHTNPSCADQGKAAGGHWDPGKTGMHLGPYDSEGELGDLPALSADAKGKVTLPVLAPRLKVSMLQGRSLMVHAGGDNYSDLPLPLGGGGARFACGVVASNALVTQSSAIQDVDTNGDSSDKGADDGHSSDQQSDADTSVAEGGDDSSDQQSGGSTSADSTSQDTDSSSQSSDVASESESSADDSADSSQ
;
A
#
# COMPACT_ATOMS: atom_id res chain seq x y z
N MET A 1 -22.48 -28.88 11.71
CA MET A 1 -21.08 -29.35 11.51
C MET A 1 -20.22 -28.10 11.50
N SER A 2 -19.19 -28.00 12.34
CA SER A 2 -18.27 -26.87 12.25
C SER A 2 -17.26 -27.14 11.14
N SER A 3 -17.25 -26.29 10.12
CA SER A 3 -16.26 -26.36 9.04
C SER A 3 -15.05 -25.54 9.47
N SER A 4 -13.94 -26.20 9.79
CA SER A 4 -12.69 -25.51 10.10
C SER A 4 -12.28 -24.60 8.96
N VAL A 5 -12.17 -23.30 9.23
CA VAL A 5 -11.66 -22.32 8.27
C VAL A 5 -10.13 -22.40 8.29
N TRP A 6 -9.55 -22.88 7.18
CA TRP A 6 -8.12 -22.92 6.97
C TRP A 6 -7.68 -21.61 6.33
N ALA A 7 -6.86 -20.83 7.03
CA ALA A 7 -6.19 -19.68 6.45
C ALA A 7 -4.93 -20.15 5.72
N ALA A 8 -4.89 -19.99 4.41
CA ALA A 8 -3.66 -20.11 3.64
C ALA A 8 -2.79 -18.87 3.90
N SER A 9 -1.47 -19.04 3.94
CA SER A 9 -0.54 -17.91 3.98
C SER A 9 0.79 -18.21 3.30
N LEU A 10 1.46 -17.15 2.84
CA LEU A 10 2.84 -17.20 2.37
C LEU A 10 3.60 -15.94 2.79
N THR A 11 4.92 -15.98 2.73
CA THR A 11 5.80 -14.83 3.01
C THR A 11 6.61 -14.50 1.77
N VAL A 12 6.64 -13.21 1.41
CA VAL A 12 7.42 -12.67 0.29
C VAL A 12 8.56 -11.82 0.85
N GLU A 13 9.79 -12.15 0.49
CA GLU A 13 10.96 -11.32 0.77
C GLU A 13 11.03 -10.19 -0.26
N MET A 14 11.20 -8.96 0.20
CA MET A 14 11.19 -7.76 -0.62
C MET A 14 12.59 -7.15 -0.69
N TYR A 15 13.04 -6.81 -1.90
CA TYR A 15 14.35 -6.20 -2.14
C TYR A 15 14.20 -4.87 -2.86
N LYS A 16 15.12 -3.92 -2.63
CA LYS A 16 15.23 -2.74 -3.50
C LYS A 16 15.47 -3.18 -4.94
N THR A 17 14.83 -2.51 -5.90
CA THR A 17 15.10 -2.76 -7.32
C THR A 17 16.55 -2.37 -7.66
N ALA A 18 17.17 -3.10 -8.58
CA ALA A 18 18.57 -2.91 -8.94
C ALA A 18 18.77 -3.02 -10.47
N PRO A 19 19.86 -2.44 -11.03
CA PRO A 19 20.25 -2.65 -12.42
C PRO A 19 20.46 -4.14 -12.74
N VAL A 20 20.41 -4.47 -14.04
CA VAL A 20 20.66 -5.84 -14.54
C VAL A 20 22.01 -6.36 -14.02
N GLY A 21 22.01 -7.60 -13.52
CA GLY A 21 23.19 -8.24 -12.95
C GLY A 21 23.52 -7.88 -11.50
N GLN A 22 22.69 -7.07 -10.83
CA GLN A 22 22.82 -6.73 -9.41
C GLN A 22 21.56 -7.14 -8.63
N GLN A 23 21.72 -7.35 -7.32
CA GLN A 23 20.62 -7.54 -6.38
C GLN A 23 20.63 -6.39 -5.37
N GLY A 24 19.47 -5.77 -5.15
CA GLY A 24 19.34 -4.72 -4.13
C GLY A 24 19.34 -5.29 -2.71
N ALA A 25 19.50 -4.42 -1.73
CA ALA A 25 19.36 -4.80 -0.32
C ALA A 25 17.94 -5.30 -0.02
N SER A 26 17.81 -6.31 0.84
CA SER A 26 16.52 -6.66 1.44
C SER A 26 15.98 -5.45 2.21
N ILE A 27 14.67 -5.26 2.14
CA ILE A 27 13.91 -4.28 2.91
C ILE A 27 12.91 -4.95 3.85
N GLY A 28 13.03 -6.26 4.10
CA GLY A 28 12.13 -7.05 4.94
C GLY A 28 11.10 -7.84 4.12
N THR A 29 9.99 -8.19 4.76
CA THR A 29 9.00 -9.14 4.21
C THR A 29 7.59 -8.56 4.14
N ILE A 30 6.74 -9.22 3.34
CA ILE A 30 5.28 -9.09 3.40
C ILE A 30 4.71 -10.49 3.61
N VAL A 31 3.92 -10.68 4.67
CA VAL A 31 3.15 -11.91 4.88
C VAL A 31 1.77 -11.72 4.26
N ALA A 32 1.36 -12.61 3.38
CA ALA A 32 0.04 -12.60 2.76
C ALA A 32 -0.81 -13.73 3.36
N VAL A 33 -2.01 -13.41 3.87
CA VAL A 33 -2.90 -14.35 4.59
C VAL A 33 -4.32 -14.28 4.04
N ASP A 34 -4.91 -15.42 3.71
CA ASP A 34 -6.33 -15.51 3.34
C ASP A 34 -7.22 -15.28 4.55
N THR A 35 -8.18 -14.36 4.39
CA THR A 35 -9.26 -14.07 5.35
C THR A 35 -10.62 -14.29 4.69
N GLU A 36 -11.71 -14.26 5.46
CA GLU A 36 -13.07 -14.27 4.89
C GLU A 36 -13.33 -13.06 3.95
N TYR A 37 -12.70 -11.90 4.23
CA TYR A 37 -12.88 -10.65 3.49
C TYR A 37 -11.92 -10.47 2.29
N GLY A 38 -11.04 -11.44 2.03
CA GLY A 38 -10.04 -11.37 0.95
C GLY A 38 -8.61 -11.63 1.45
N LEU A 39 -7.62 -11.08 0.75
CA LEU A 39 -6.21 -11.28 1.05
C LEU A 39 -5.64 -10.14 1.90
N LEU A 40 -5.22 -10.45 3.12
CA LEU A 40 -4.56 -9.51 4.01
C LEU A 40 -3.05 -9.55 3.80
N PHE A 41 -2.45 -8.43 3.42
CA PHE A 41 -1.01 -8.23 3.39
C PHE A 41 -0.55 -7.56 4.68
N ILE A 42 0.38 -8.19 5.39
CA ILE A 42 0.99 -7.72 6.63
C ILE A 42 2.45 -7.37 6.30
N PRO A 43 2.76 -6.09 6.04
CA PRO A 43 4.12 -5.67 5.74
C PRO A 43 4.98 -5.59 6.99
N HIS A 44 6.25 -5.96 6.84
CA HIS A 44 7.32 -5.78 7.82
C HIS A 44 8.52 -5.13 7.10
N LEU A 45 8.27 -3.98 6.48
CA LEU A 45 9.24 -3.30 5.62
C LEU A 45 9.96 -2.16 6.31
N HIS A 46 11.16 -1.83 5.81
CA HIS A 46 11.99 -0.73 6.29
C HIS A 46 12.79 -0.07 5.16
N SER A 47 13.41 1.09 5.43
CA SER A 47 14.23 1.84 4.46
C SER A 47 13.49 2.39 3.23
N LEU A 48 12.17 2.59 3.33
CA LEU A 48 11.40 3.42 2.40
C LEU A 48 11.56 4.91 2.75
N THR A 49 11.16 5.79 1.84
CA THR A 49 10.88 7.21 2.18
C THR A 49 9.60 7.30 3.01
N PRO A 50 9.45 8.26 3.94
CA PRO A 50 8.16 8.49 4.60
C PRO A 50 7.07 8.92 3.61
N GLY A 51 5.85 8.43 3.78
CA GLY A 51 4.70 8.79 2.93
C GLY A 51 3.91 7.59 2.40
N ILE A 52 3.07 7.85 1.39
CA ILE A 52 2.27 6.82 0.71
C ILE A 52 3.05 6.28 -0.49
N HIS A 53 2.97 4.96 -0.69
CA HIS A 53 3.64 4.22 -1.74
C HIS A 53 2.64 3.34 -2.49
N GLY A 54 2.57 3.47 -3.83
CA GLY A 54 1.78 2.58 -4.66
C GLY A 54 2.26 1.13 -4.55
N PHE A 55 1.32 0.19 -4.51
CA PHE A 55 1.59 -1.20 -4.18
C PHE A 55 0.73 -2.12 -5.04
N HIS A 56 1.38 -2.94 -5.86
CA HIS A 56 0.69 -3.69 -6.91
C HIS A 56 1.23 -5.12 -7.03
N LEU A 57 0.37 -6.04 -7.42
CA LEU A 57 0.73 -7.37 -7.89
C LEU A 57 0.97 -7.30 -9.41
N HIS A 58 2.21 -7.55 -9.84
CA HIS A 58 2.60 -7.53 -11.24
C HIS A 58 2.54 -8.91 -11.89
N THR A 59 2.37 -8.93 -13.21
CA THR A 59 2.06 -10.15 -13.97
C THR A 59 3.15 -11.24 -13.87
N ASN A 60 4.44 -10.90 -13.99
CA ASN A 60 5.54 -11.86 -14.12
C ASN A 60 6.27 -12.12 -12.78
N PRO A 61 6.86 -13.32 -12.59
CA PRO A 61 7.69 -13.65 -11.43
C PRO A 61 9.15 -13.18 -11.62
N SER A 62 9.37 -11.87 -11.82
CA SER A 62 10.72 -11.33 -12.00
C SER A 62 10.86 -9.89 -11.50
N CYS A 63 11.92 -9.62 -10.74
CA CYS A 63 12.29 -8.27 -10.29
C CYS A 63 13.49 -7.67 -11.07
N ALA A 64 13.91 -8.32 -12.17
CA ALA A 64 15.05 -7.88 -12.97
C ALA A 64 14.80 -6.56 -13.71
N ASP A 65 15.89 -5.94 -14.20
CA ASP A 65 15.90 -4.63 -14.88
C ASP A 65 15.12 -3.56 -14.08
N GLN A 66 15.58 -3.30 -12.86
CA GLN A 66 14.95 -2.34 -11.94
C GLN A 66 13.44 -2.60 -11.73
N GLY A 67 13.06 -3.88 -11.66
CA GLY A 67 11.66 -4.31 -11.54
C GLY A 67 10.85 -4.28 -12.84
N LYS A 68 11.37 -3.80 -13.98
CA LYS A 68 10.62 -3.73 -15.26
C LYS A 68 10.25 -5.12 -15.80
N ALA A 69 11.08 -6.13 -15.56
CA ALA A 69 10.83 -7.50 -15.99
C ALA A 69 9.56 -8.13 -15.37
N ALA A 70 9.01 -7.53 -14.31
CA ALA A 70 7.72 -7.87 -13.72
C ALA A 70 6.54 -7.68 -14.69
N GLY A 71 6.70 -6.90 -15.76
CA GLY A 71 5.61 -6.51 -16.68
C GLY A 71 4.75 -5.40 -16.08
N GLY A 72 3.52 -5.24 -16.58
CA GLY A 72 2.51 -4.36 -15.99
C GLY A 72 1.90 -4.94 -14.70
N HIS A 73 0.91 -4.26 -14.14
CA HIS A 73 0.07 -4.81 -13.09
C HIS A 73 -0.61 -6.10 -13.59
N TRP A 74 -1.14 -6.91 -12.67
CA TRP A 74 -1.78 -8.16 -13.03
C TRP A 74 -3.24 -7.95 -13.44
N ASP A 75 -3.48 -7.92 -14.75
CA ASP A 75 -4.79 -7.71 -15.35
C ASP A 75 -5.25 -8.94 -16.16
N PRO A 76 -5.77 -10.00 -15.50
CA PRO A 76 -6.31 -11.15 -16.20
C PRO A 76 -7.63 -10.85 -16.93
N GLY A 77 -8.32 -9.76 -16.53
CA GLY A 77 -9.54 -9.29 -17.17
C GLY A 77 -9.30 -8.54 -18.48
N LYS A 78 -8.06 -8.05 -18.70
CA LYS A 78 -7.70 -7.14 -19.80
C LYS A 78 -8.54 -5.85 -19.77
N THR A 79 -8.77 -5.36 -18.57
CA THR A 79 -9.45 -4.11 -18.25
C THR A 79 -8.68 -2.91 -18.80
N GLY A 80 -7.35 -2.89 -18.62
CA GLY A 80 -6.49 -1.76 -18.98
C GLY A 80 -6.81 -0.46 -18.24
N MET A 81 -7.42 -0.56 -17.04
CA MET A 81 -7.85 0.58 -16.23
C MET A 81 -7.37 0.42 -14.79
N HIS A 82 -6.56 1.35 -14.30
CA HIS A 82 -6.12 1.34 -12.91
C HIS A 82 -7.14 2.09 -12.03
N LEU A 83 -7.89 1.33 -11.21
CA LEU A 83 -9.04 1.80 -10.42
C LEU A 83 -8.98 1.35 -8.95
N GLY A 84 -7.88 0.73 -8.53
CA GLY A 84 -7.63 0.42 -7.13
C GLY A 84 -8.22 -0.91 -6.63
N PRO A 85 -8.01 -1.22 -5.34
CA PRO A 85 -8.31 -2.53 -4.75
C PRO A 85 -9.80 -2.85 -4.59
N TYR A 86 -10.69 -1.88 -4.78
CA TYR A 86 -12.12 -1.98 -4.42
C TYR A 86 -13.06 -1.87 -5.61
N ASP A 87 -12.60 -1.36 -6.75
CA ASP A 87 -13.37 -1.38 -7.99
C ASP A 87 -13.21 -2.74 -8.69
N SER A 88 -14.32 -3.34 -9.11
CA SER A 88 -14.29 -4.61 -9.85
C SER A 88 -13.88 -4.47 -11.32
N GLU A 89 -14.01 -3.27 -11.90
CA GLU A 89 -13.76 -3.00 -13.32
C GLU A 89 -12.29 -2.70 -13.64
N GLY A 90 -11.45 -2.46 -12.63
CA GLY A 90 -10.02 -2.18 -12.80
C GLY A 90 -9.10 -3.41 -12.79
N GLU A 91 -7.79 -3.19 -12.91
CA GLU A 91 -6.77 -4.24 -12.85
C GLU A 91 -6.87 -5.05 -11.54
N LEU A 92 -6.78 -6.39 -11.63
CA LEU A 92 -6.92 -7.26 -10.44
C LEU A 92 -5.69 -7.20 -9.51
N GLY A 93 -4.57 -6.70 -10.03
CA GLY A 93 -3.33 -6.49 -9.31
C GLY A 93 -3.26 -5.20 -8.49
N ASP A 94 -4.28 -4.33 -8.56
CA ASP A 94 -4.37 -3.12 -7.75
C ASP A 94 -4.59 -3.47 -6.27
N LEU A 95 -3.70 -3.03 -5.37
CA LEU A 95 -3.77 -3.27 -3.93
C LEU A 95 -3.90 -1.93 -3.19
N PRO A 96 -4.32 -1.90 -1.91
CA PRO A 96 -4.31 -0.65 -1.17
C PRO A 96 -2.86 -0.19 -0.93
N ALA A 97 -2.63 1.10 -1.17
CA ALA A 97 -1.32 1.72 -1.04
C ALA A 97 -0.71 1.54 0.36
N LEU A 98 0.62 1.41 0.41
CA LEU A 98 1.37 1.25 1.66
C LEU A 98 1.69 2.61 2.27
N SER A 99 1.69 2.69 3.60
CA SER A 99 2.08 3.89 4.36
C SER A 99 3.37 3.64 5.13
N ALA A 100 4.40 4.42 4.81
CA ALA A 100 5.70 4.41 5.48
C ALA A 100 5.76 5.52 6.53
N ASP A 101 6.15 5.16 7.76
CA ASP A 101 6.31 6.10 8.87
C ASP A 101 7.49 7.07 8.67
N ALA A 102 7.66 8.02 9.59
CA ALA A 102 8.77 8.98 9.59
C ALA A 102 10.18 8.33 9.69
N LYS A 103 10.27 7.01 9.96
CA LYS A 103 11.50 6.21 10.01
C LYS A 103 11.62 5.28 8.80
N GLY A 104 10.74 5.40 7.81
CA GLY A 104 10.72 4.58 6.60
C GLY A 104 10.24 3.14 6.81
N LYS A 105 9.49 2.87 7.88
CA LYS A 105 8.91 1.55 8.16
C LYS A 105 7.48 1.44 7.67
N VAL A 106 7.13 0.29 7.09
CA VAL A 106 5.75 -0.07 6.74
C VAL A 106 5.33 -1.26 7.59
N THR A 107 4.34 -1.05 8.46
CA THR A 107 3.81 -2.08 9.37
C THR A 107 2.28 -2.14 9.44
N LEU A 108 1.58 -1.23 8.77
CA LEU A 108 0.11 -1.21 8.70
C LEU A 108 -0.37 -2.28 7.71
N PRO A 109 -1.19 -3.27 8.12
CA PRO A 109 -1.75 -4.25 7.18
C PRO A 109 -2.72 -3.61 6.19
N VAL A 110 -2.79 -4.16 4.97
CA VAL A 110 -3.70 -3.73 3.91
C VAL A 110 -4.49 -4.94 3.36
N LEU A 111 -5.78 -4.75 3.07
CA LEU A 111 -6.69 -5.81 2.63
C LEU A 111 -7.06 -5.64 1.15
N ALA A 112 -6.74 -6.65 0.33
CA ALA A 112 -7.18 -6.73 -1.06
C ALA A 112 -8.39 -7.69 -1.16
N PRO A 113 -9.65 -7.19 -1.19
CA PRO A 113 -10.83 -8.06 -1.12
C PRO A 113 -11.02 -8.96 -2.34
N ARG A 114 -10.44 -8.55 -3.48
CA ARG A 114 -10.54 -9.23 -4.78
C ARG A 114 -9.57 -10.41 -4.93
N LEU A 115 -8.64 -10.62 -3.97
CA LEU A 115 -7.54 -11.59 -4.08
C LEU A 115 -7.59 -12.72 -3.04
N LYS A 116 -6.81 -13.77 -3.34
CA LYS A 116 -6.45 -14.89 -2.44
C LYS A 116 -4.98 -15.28 -2.61
N VAL A 117 -4.39 -15.95 -1.62
CA VAL A 117 -2.98 -16.40 -1.61
C VAL A 117 -2.62 -17.21 -2.86
N SER A 118 -3.54 -18.07 -3.33
CA SER A 118 -3.36 -18.89 -4.55
C SER A 118 -3.16 -18.08 -5.84
N MET A 119 -3.56 -16.80 -5.86
CA MET A 119 -3.39 -15.92 -7.03
C MET A 119 -2.00 -15.27 -7.10
N LEU A 120 -1.21 -15.32 -6.02
CA LEU A 120 0.12 -14.72 -5.95
C LEU A 120 1.21 -15.57 -6.61
N GLN A 121 1.05 -16.90 -6.65
CA GLN A 121 2.10 -17.79 -7.16
C GLN A 121 2.39 -17.53 -8.64
N GLY A 122 3.68 -17.40 -8.99
CA GLY A 122 4.13 -17.09 -10.35
C GLY A 122 4.05 -15.61 -10.69
N ARG A 123 4.09 -14.72 -9.69
CA ARG A 123 3.97 -13.25 -9.84
C ARG A 123 5.04 -12.50 -9.06
N SER A 124 4.96 -11.17 -9.04
CA SER A 124 5.78 -10.34 -8.16
C SER A 124 4.96 -9.25 -7.49
N LEU A 125 5.28 -8.95 -6.23
CA LEU A 125 4.80 -7.75 -5.54
C LEU A 125 5.74 -6.59 -5.84
N MET A 126 5.19 -5.41 -6.07
CA MET A 126 5.93 -4.20 -6.42
C MET A 126 5.53 -3.05 -5.50
N VAL A 127 6.53 -2.35 -4.96
CA VAL A 127 6.35 -1.09 -4.22
C VAL A 127 6.95 0.02 -5.08
N HIS A 128 6.16 1.06 -5.34
CA HIS A 128 6.56 2.20 -6.16
C HIS A 128 7.20 3.31 -5.33
N ALA A 129 7.87 4.25 -5.98
CA ALA A 129 8.54 5.38 -5.34
C ALA A 129 7.56 6.51 -4.98
N GLY A 130 6.55 6.74 -5.82
CA GLY A 130 5.41 7.61 -5.54
C GLY A 130 4.26 6.85 -4.87
N GLY A 131 3.23 7.61 -4.49
CA GLY A 131 1.98 7.09 -3.94
C GLY A 131 1.07 6.47 -4.99
N ASP A 132 -0.23 6.43 -4.69
CA ASP A 132 -1.26 5.89 -5.56
C ASP A 132 -2.59 6.61 -5.24
N ASN A 133 -3.28 7.09 -6.28
CA ASN A 133 -4.59 7.73 -6.19
C ASN A 133 -5.75 6.90 -6.78
N TYR A 134 -5.47 5.64 -7.17
CA TYR A 134 -6.40 4.69 -7.79
C TYR A 134 -7.06 5.22 -9.06
N SER A 135 -6.30 5.94 -9.88
CA SER A 135 -6.75 6.49 -11.16
C SER A 135 -5.60 6.61 -12.15
N ASP A 136 -5.91 6.55 -13.45
CA ASP A 136 -4.97 6.91 -14.51
C ASP A 136 -4.83 8.43 -14.76
N LEU A 137 -5.50 9.26 -13.94
CA LEU A 137 -5.43 10.72 -13.99
C LEU A 137 -5.09 11.31 -12.60
N PRO A 138 -4.26 12.37 -12.53
CA PRO A 138 -3.62 13.10 -13.63
C PRO A 138 -2.36 12.41 -14.20
N LEU A 139 -1.91 11.32 -13.58
CA LEU A 139 -0.79 10.50 -14.03
C LEU A 139 -1.26 9.03 -14.14
N PRO A 140 -0.78 8.27 -15.13
CA PRO A 140 -1.17 6.86 -15.29
C PRO A 140 -0.74 6.01 -14.10
N LEU A 141 -1.45 4.91 -13.85
CA LEU A 141 -1.16 3.92 -12.81
C LEU A 141 -0.96 4.55 -11.43
N GLY A 142 -1.92 5.40 -11.01
CA GLY A 142 -1.97 5.99 -9.68
C GLY A 142 -0.96 7.11 -9.43
N GLY A 143 -0.07 7.38 -10.39
CA GLY A 143 1.09 8.24 -10.20
C GLY A 143 2.27 7.60 -9.45
N GLY A 144 2.28 6.28 -9.25
CA GLY A 144 3.34 5.59 -8.51
C GLY A 144 4.74 5.72 -9.14
N GLY A 145 4.80 5.81 -10.47
CA GLY A 145 6.06 6.06 -11.20
C GLY A 145 7.10 4.94 -11.01
N ALA A 146 8.32 5.32 -10.61
CA ALA A 146 9.46 4.40 -10.53
C ALA A 146 9.22 3.22 -9.56
N ARG A 147 9.72 2.04 -9.92
CA ARG A 147 9.63 0.81 -9.11
C ARG A 147 10.75 0.82 -8.06
N PHE A 148 10.40 0.97 -6.78
CA PHE A 148 11.36 1.12 -5.69
C PHE A 148 11.83 -0.23 -5.10
N ALA A 149 10.88 -1.13 -4.85
CA ALA A 149 11.17 -2.46 -4.32
C ALA A 149 10.28 -3.53 -4.94
N CYS A 150 10.76 -4.76 -4.96
CA CYS A 150 10.09 -5.89 -5.59
C CYS A 150 10.38 -7.20 -4.86
N GLY A 151 9.41 -8.10 -4.83
CA GLY A 151 9.57 -9.47 -4.31
C GLY A 151 8.91 -10.48 -5.24
N VAL A 152 9.63 -11.53 -5.62
CA VAL A 152 9.11 -12.60 -6.49
C VAL A 152 8.38 -13.64 -5.66
N VAL A 153 7.16 -13.98 -6.06
CA VAL A 153 6.41 -15.13 -5.54
C VAL A 153 6.57 -16.26 -6.54
N ALA A 154 7.49 -17.19 -6.26
CA ALA A 154 7.75 -18.33 -7.14
C ALA A 154 6.48 -19.18 -7.36
N SER A 155 6.36 -19.81 -8.53
CA SER A 155 5.20 -20.67 -8.85
C SER A 155 5.06 -21.90 -7.95
N ASN A 156 6.12 -22.24 -7.22
CA ASN A 156 6.18 -23.30 -6.20
C ASN A 156 6.37 -22.74 -4.77
N ALA A 157 6.10 -21.44 -4.54
CA ALA A 157 6.25 -20.82 -3.23
C ALA A 157 5.43 -21.59 -2.18
N LEU A 158 6.05 -21.87 -1.03
CA LEU A 158 5.45 -22.65 0.04
C LEU A 158 4.27 -21.89 0.64
N VAL A 159 3.06 -22.41 0.40
CA VAL A 159 1.84 -21.97 1.06
C VAL A 159 1.65 -22.81 2.32
N THR A 160 1.68 -22.18 3.48
CA THR A 160 1.27 -22.82 4.74
C THR A 160 -0.24 -22.74 4.89
N GLN A 161 -0.86 -23.77 5.47
CA GLN A 161 -2.27 -23.71 5.88
C GLN A 161 -2.33 -23.85 7.39
N SER A 162 -3.07 -22.96 8.05
CA SER A 162 -3.31 -23.01 9.48
C SER A 162 -4.81 -23.11 9.77
N SER A 163 -5.21 -24.05 10.61
CA SER A 163 -6.55 -24.07 11.19
C SER A 163 -6.65 -22.93 12.20
N ALA A 164 -7.58 -22.00 12.01
CA ALA A 164 -7.92 -21.06 13.08
C ALA A 164 -8.53 -21.85 14.26
N ILE A 165 -7.93 -21.75 15.44
CA ILE A 165 -8.48 -22.37 16.66
C ILE A 165 -9.75 -21.61 17.04
N GLN A 166 -10.90 -22.29 16.95
CA GLN A 166 -12.16 -21.82 17.51
C GLN A 166 -12.42 -22.54 18.85
N ASP A 167 -12.03 -21.91 19.95
CA ASP A 167 -12.45 -22.29 21.31
C ASP A 167 -12.89 -21.04 22.08
N VAL A 168 -14.04 -20.49 21.68
CA VAL A 168 -14.93 -19.74 22.57
C VAL A 168 -16.26 -20.48 22.54
N ASP A 169 -16.36 -21.47 23.42
CA ASP A 169 -17.54 -22.32 23.55
C ASP A 169 -18.59 -21.58 24.40
N THR A 170 -19.32 -20.64 23.80
CA THR A 170 -20.48 -19.99 24.44
C THR A 170 -21.72 -20.88 24.41
N ASN A 171 -21.57 -22.15 24.75
CA ASN A 171 -22.67 -23.03 25.10
C ASN A 171 -22.90 -22.91 26.61
N GLY A 172 -23.96 -22.20 26.99
CA GLY A 172 -24.40 -22.15 28.37
C GLY A 172 -24.99 -23.50 28.78
N ASP A 173 -24.21 -24.32 29.49
CA ASP A 173 -24.79 -25.36 30.35
C ASP A 173 -25.15 -24.74 31.71
N SER A 174 -26.37 -25.01 32.14
CA SER A 174 -27.04 -24.33 33.25
C SER A 174 -26.97 -25.20 34.51
N SER A 175 -25.79 -25.37 35.09
CA SER A 175 -25.67 -25.99 36.42
C SER A 175 -24.35 -25.74 37.16
N ASP A 176 -24.21 -24.56 37.78
CA ASP A 176 -23.61 -24.52 39.11
C ASP A 176 -24.62 -23.99 40.15
N LYS A 177 -24.53 -24.53 41.36
CA LYS A 177 -25.56 -24.47 42.39
C LYS A 177 -25.36 -23.25 43.28
N GLY A 178 -26.45 -22.71 43.78
CA GLY A 178 -26.38 -21.68 44.79
C GLY A 178 -25.68 -22.17 46.06
N ALA A 179 -24.74 -21.39 46.54
CA ALA A 179 -24.37 -21.29 47.94
C ALA A 179 -24.47 -19.80 48.32
N ASP A 180 -25.63 -19.45 48.87
CA ASP A 180 -25.79 -18.25 49.69
C ASP A 180 -25.02 -18.46 51.00
N ASP A 181 -24.10 -17.55 51.32
CA ASP A 181 -23.61 -17.32 52.68
C ASP A 181 -23.13 -15.86 52.77
N GLY A 182 -23.90 -15.01 53.45
CA GLY A 182 -23.64 -13.58 53.58
C GLY A 182 -22.79 -13.17 54.79
N HIS A 183 -21.93 -12.16 54.61
CA HIS A 183 -21.41 -11.28 55.66
C HIS A 183 -21.18 -9.89 55.04
N SER A 184 -22.01 -8.90 55.37
CA SER A 184 -21.71 -7.85 56.39
C SER A 184 -20.31 -7.25 56.24
N SER A 185 -20.15 -6.09 55.61
CA SER A 185 -20.38 -4.75 56.21
C SER A 185 -19.42 -4.41 57.37
N ASP A 186 -18.33 -3.73 57.02
CA ASP A 186 -17.58 -2.73 57.81
C ASP A 186 -16.87 -1.89 56.72
N GLN A 187 -17.23 -0.63 56.40
CA GLN A 187 -17.15 0.62 57.16
C GLN A 187 -15.76 0.97 57.73
N GLN A 188 -15.48 2.28 57.67
CA GLN A 188 -14.34 3.04 58.21
C GLN A 188 -13.06 3.09 57.36
N SER A 189 -12.30 4.19 57.36
CA SER A 189 -12.62 5.65 57.31
C SER A 189 -11.29 6.41 57.16
N ASP A 190 -11.36 7.72 56.85
CA ASP A 190 -10.31 8.72 57.10
C ASP A 190 -9.01 8.63 56.25
N ALA A 191 -8.32 9.72 55.89
CA ALA A 191 -8.65 11.15 55.81
C ALA A 191 -7.54 11.93 55.05
N ASP A 192 -7.88 13.11 54.52
CA ASP A 192 -7.03 14.32 54.30
C ASP A 192 -5.75 14.21 53.40
N THR A 193 -5.29 15.21 52.64
CA THR A 193 -5.38 16.69 52.83
C THR A 193 -5.19 17.48 51.51
N SER A 194 -5.77 18.70 51.44
CA SER A 194 -5.36 19.94 50.71
C SER A 194 -4.55 19.86 49.38
N VAL A 195 -4.98 20.41 48.24
CA VAL A 195 -5.31 21.83 47.89
C VAL A 195 -4.13 22.82 47.95
N ALA A 196 -3.77 23.38 46.79
CA ALA A 196 -3.24 24.74 46.64
C ALA A 196 -3.42 25.23 45.17
N GLU A 197 -3.98 26.43 45.00
CA GLU A 197 -4.13 27.14 43.71
C GLU A 197 -3.17 28.34 43.62
N GLY A 198 -2.99 28.87 42.40
CA GLY A 198 -2.42 30.21 42.14
C GLY A 198 -0.88 30.26 42.04
N GLY A 199 -0.29 31.09 41.20
CA GLY A 199 -0.87 32.01 40.20
C GLY A 199 0.24 32.79 39.47
N ASP A 200 -0.15 33.51 38.41
CA ASP A 200 0.39 34.76 37.81
C ASP A 200 1.89 35.12 38.01
N ASP A 201 2.62 35.67 37.02
CA ASP A 201 2.30 36.97 36.38
C ASP A 201 3.34 37.32 35.28
N SER A 202 2.97 38.26 34.38
CA SER A 202 3.79 39.26 33.65
C SER A 202 5.04 38.86 32.82
N SER A 203 5.47 39.62 31.79
CA SER A 203 4.83 40.61 30.89
C SER A 203 5.80 40.96 29.72
N ASP A 204 5.30 41.75 28.76
CA ASP A 204 6.07 42.65 27.85
C ASP A 204 6.96 42.08 26.72
N GLN A 205 7.19 42.75 25.58
CA GLN A 205 6.50 43.82 24.81
C GLN A 205 7.06 43.73 23.36
N GLN A 206 6.26 43.65 22.30
CA GLN A 206 5.69 44.76 21.50
C GLN A 206 6.61 45.33 20.37
N SER A 207 5.97 45.89 19.33
CA SER A 207 6.50 46.57 18.12
C SER A 207 6.99 45.69 16.95
N GLY A 208 6.67 45.99 15.68
CA GLY A 208 5.64 46.93 15.19
C GLY A 208 5.73 47.28 13.68
N GLY A 209 4.58 47.29 12.99
CA GLY A 209 4.35 47.95 11.68
C GLY A 209 5.09 47.38 10.45
N SER A 210 4.84 47.81 9.22
CA SER A 210 3.69 48.51 8.59
C SER A 210 3.95 48.62 7.07
N THR A 211 2.91 48.88 6.25
CA THR A 211 2.99 49.32 4.82
C THR A 211 3.68 48.42 3.80
N SER A 212 3.56 48.62 2.47
CA SER A 212 2.38 48.76 1.58
C SER A 212 2.89 48.68 0.13
N ALA A 213 1.99 48.49 -0.84
CA ALA A 213 2.27 48.37 -2.29
C ALA A 213 3.22 49.43 -2.91
N ASP A 214 3.98 49.03 -3.95
CA ASP A 214 3.87 49.65 -5.29
C ASP A 214 4.40 48.71 -6.40
N SER A 215 4.37 49.18 -7.65
CA SER A 215 4.37 48.47 -8.92
C SER A 215 5.34 49.10 -9.94
N THR A 216 5.40 48.57 -11.18
CA THR A 216 6.28 49.00 -12.32
C THR A 216 7.80 48.84 -12.06
N SER A 217 8.70 48.59 -13.03
CA SER A 217 8.69 48.33 -14.49
C SER A 217 10.05 47.63 -14.83
N GLN A 218 10.52 47.29 -16.05
CA GLN A 218 10.21 47.64 -17.46
C GLN A 218 10.41 46.43 -18.39
N ASP A 219 10.00 46.54 -19.65
CA ASP A 219 10.21 45.57 -20.74
C ASP A 219 11.66 45.51 -21.27
N THR A 220 12.07 44.36 -21.83
CA THR A 220 12.97 44.30 -22.99
C THR A 220 12.55 43.20 -23.97
N ASP A 221 12.10 43.62 -25.14
CA ASP A 221 11.83 42.76 -26.31
C ASP A 221 13.16 42.28 -26.95
N SER A 222 13.18 41.05 -27.45
CA SER A 222 14.21 40.52 -28.36
C SER A 222 13.73 39.23 -29.05
N SER A 223 13.04 39.43 -30.17
CA SER A 223 12.72 38.46 -31.20
C SER A 223 13.83 37.44 -31.53
N SER A 224 13.47 36.17 -31.76
CA SER A 224 13.98 35.40 -32.92
C SER A 224 13.22 34.08 -33.18
N GLN A 225 12.68 34.00 -34.39
CA GLN A 225 12.64 32.83 -35.27
C GLN A 225 11.91 31.54 -34.83
N SER A 226 10.74 31.37 -35.45
CA SER A 226 10.17 30.07 -35.82
C SER A 226 11.10 29.29 -36.76
N SER A 227 11.23 27.98 -36.53
CA SER A 227 11.64 27.02 -37.56
C SER A 227 10.91 25.70 -37.35
N ASP A 228 10.38 25.16 -38.44
CA ASP A 228 9.49 24.01 -38.51
C ASP A 228 10.11 22.70 -38.02
N VAL A 229 9.29 21.83 -37.43
CA VAL A 229 9.51 20.38 -37.43
C VAL A 229 8.23 19.72 -37.91
N ALA A 230 8.32 18.99 -39.03
CA ALA A 230 7.19 18.38 -39.68
C ALA A 230 6.65 17.17 -38.89
N SER A 231 5.34 16.98 -38.96
CA SER A 231 4.66 15.75 -38.58
C SER A 231 4.88 14.68 -39.65
N GLU A 232 5.51 13.56 -39.30
CA GLU A 232 5.45 12.34 -40.12
C GLU A 232 4.49 11.34 -39.48
N SER A 233 3.40 11.05 -40.20
CA SER A 233 2.39 10.08 -39.85
C SER A 233 2.62 8.78 -40.62
N GLU A 234 3.09 7.73 -39.95
CA GLU A 234 3.19 6.41 -40.57
C GLU A 234 1.83 5.70 -40.54
N SER A 235 1.09 5.78 -41.65
CA SER A 235 -0.08 4.95 -41.91
C SER A 235 0.31 3.74 -42.75
N SER A 236 0.16 2.54 -42.20
CA SER A 236 0.36 1.27 -42.92
C SER A 236 -0.63 1.11 -44.07
N ALA A 237 -0.12 0.80 -45.26
CA ALA A 237 -0.93 0.32 -46.38
C ALA A 237 -0.65 -1.17 -46.61
N ASP A 238 -1.70 -1.99 -46.57
CA ASP A 238 -1.70 -3.36 -47.10
C ASP A 238 -1.50 -3.33 -48.63
N ASP A 239 -0.64 -4.20 -49.15
CA ASP A 239 -0.59 -4.54 -50.56
C ASP A 239 -0.70 -6.06 -50.75
N SER A 240 -1.58 -6.48 -51.67
CA SER A 240 -1.93 -7.87 -51.92
C SER A 240 -1.69 -8.25 -53.37
N ALA A 241 -0.62 -9.01 -53.62
CA ALA A 241 -0.42 -9.85 -54.81
C ALA A 241 0.57 -10.98 -54.43
N ASP A 242 0.19 -12.25 -54.38
CA ASP A 242 -0.02 -13.16 -55.52
C ASP A 242 1.22 -13.31 -56.44
N SER A 243 1.96 -14.41 -56.26
CA SER A 243 2.55 -15.19 -57.36
C SER A 243 3.09 -16.55 -56.89
N SER A 244 2.53 -17.59 -57.48
CA SER A 244 2.99 -18.97 -57.62
C SER A 244 4.50 -19.27 -57.51
N GLN A 245 4.84 -20.29 -56.71
CA GLN A 245 5.58 -21.49 -57.16
C GLN A 245 5.43 -22.67 -56.20
#